data_AF-A0A034UY16-F1
#
_entry.id   AF-A0A034UY16-F1
#
_cell.length_a   1.000
_cell.length_b   1.000
_cell.length_c   1.000
_cell.angle_alpha   90.00
_cell.angle_beta   90.00
_cell.angle_gamma   90.00
#
_symmetry.space_group_name_H-M   'P 1'
#
loop_
_entity.id
_entity.type
_entity.pdbx_description
1 polymer ?
#
loop_
_entity_poly.entity_id
_entity_poly.type
_entity_poly.pdbx_seq_one_letter_code
_entity_poly.pdbx_strand_id
1 'polypeptide(L)'
;RLRYVYTGTAPLDLSLRQNVERVFGVVLHNGYGLTETSPTISRTQYTKGSNEINIGPPISGVEIKIVGTDGHEVEDGSPGELLVRGPNVMLGYYGQPELTAGTIDEDGH
;
A
#
# COMPACT_ATOMS: atom_id res chain seq x y z
N ARG A 1 20.29 -18.13 -6.80
CA ARG A 1 20.21 -16.88 -7.59
C ARG A 1 19.04 -16.06 -7.07
N LEU A 2 19.28 -14.83 -6.61
CA LEU A 2 18.22 -13.90 -6.19
C LEU A 2 17.36 -13.50 -7.41
N ARG A 3 16.04 -13.39 -7.23
CA ARG A 3 15.08 -13.12 -8.31
C ARG A 3 14.13 -11.95 -8.05
N TYR A 4 13.93 -11.59 -6.79
CA TYR A 4 12.97 -10.55 -6.39
C TYR A 4 13.43 -9.92 -5.08
N VAL A 5 13.33 -8.60 -4.98
CA VAL A 5 13.61 -7.84 -3.77
C VAL A 5 12.45 -6.89 -3.54
N TYR A 6 12.00 -6.80 -2.31
CA TYR A 6 10.82 -6.05 -1.91
C TYR A 6 11.04 -5.36 -0.57
N THR A 7 10.50 -4.16 -0.43
CA THR A 7 10.39 -3.40 0.83
C THR A 7 8.97 -2.87 0.99
N GLY A 8 8.54 -2.59 2.22
CA GLY A 8 7.15 -2.16 2.46
C GLY A 8 6.86 -1.58 3.83
N THR A 9 7.82 -0.88 4.44
CA THR A 9 7.69 -0.39 5.83
C THR A 9 7.93 1.11 6.00
N ALA A 10 8.58 1.76 5.04
CA ALA A 10 8.95 3.18 5.11
C ALA A 10 9.02 3.78 3.71
N PRO A 11 8.91 5.11 3.57
CA PRO A 11 9.16 5.79 2.30
C PRO A 11 10.50 5.36 1.70
N LEU A 12 10.46 4.93 0.43
CA LEU A 12 11.65 4.48 -0.29
C LEU A 12 12.35 5.67 -0.93
N ASP A 13 13.59 5.93 -0.52
CA ASP A 13 14.45 6.90 -1.20
C ASP A 13 15.01 6.33 -2.52
N LEU A 14 15.06 7.18 -3.56
CA LEU A 14 15.53 6.77 -4.89
C LEU A 14 17.01 6.36 -4.89
N SER A 15 17.86 7.05 -4.13
CA SER A 15 19.28 6.70 -4.07
C SER A 15 19.50 5.35 -3.39
N LEU A 16 18.73 5.06 -2.33
CA LEU A 16 18.73 3.75 -1.68
C LEU A 16 18.30 2.65 -2.66
N ARG A 17 17.21 2.87 -3.39
CA ARG A 17 16.73 1.94 -4.44
C ARG A 17 17.82 1.66 -5.46
N GLN A 18 18.40 2.70 -6.07
CA GLN A 18 19.46 2.54 -7.07
C GLN A 18 20.70 1.82 -6.52
N ASN A 19 21.04 2.05 -5.26
CA ASN A 19 22.15 1.34 -4.60
C ASN A 19 21.88 -0.15 -4.43
N VAL A 20 20.69 -0.53 -3.95
CA VAL A 20 20.26 -1.93 -3.82
C VAL A 20 20.25 -2.61 -5.19
N GLU A 21 19.67 -1.97 -6.22
CA GLU A 21 19.62 -2.53 -7.57
C GLU A 21 21.01 -2.73 -8.19
N ARG A 22 21.96 -1.82 -7.92
CA ARG A 22 23.36 -1.95 -8.37
C ARG A 22 24.06 -3.14 -7.72
N VAL A 23 23.83 -3.38 -6.43
CA VAL A 23 24.47 -4.45 -5.66
C VAL A 23 23.89 -5.82 -6.04
N PHE A 24 22.57 -5.92 -6.15
CA PHE A 24 21.90 -7.20 -6.34
C PHE A 24 21.54 -7.52 -7.80
N GLY A 25 21.62 -6.54 -8.70
CA GLY A 25 21.34 -6.71 -10.13
C GLY A 25 19.87 -7.01 -10.46
N VAL A 26 18.96 -6.77 -9.52
CA VAL A 26 17.51 -7.00 -9.62
C VAL A 26 16.76 -5.76 -9.16
N VAL A 27 15.57 -5.53 -9.71
CA VAL A 27 14.73 -4.38 -9.36
C VAL A 27 14.27 -4.48 -7.90
N LEU A 28 14.40 -3.39 -7.15
CA LEU A 28 13.85 -3.28 -5.80
C LEU A 28 12.40 -2.78 -5.91
N HIS A 29 11.45 -3.66 -5.64
CA HIS A 29 10.04 -3.30 -5.55
C HIS A 29 9.72 -2.70 -4.18
N ASN A 30 8.72 -1.83 -4.18
CA ASN A 30 8.14 -1.28 -2.95
C ASN A 30 6.68 -1.74 -2.87
N GLY A 31 6.08 -1.62 -1.71
CA GLY A 31 4.64 -1.71 -1.56
C GLY A 31 4.21 -1.13 -0.23
N TYR A 32 2.92 -1.18 0.01
CA TYR A 32 2.33 -0.63 1.21
C TYR A 32 1.22 -1.54 1.69
N GLY A 33 0.96 -1.46 2.98
CA GLY A 33 -0.14 -2.08 3.66
C GLY A 33 0.06 -1.98 5.17
N LEU A 34 -0.86 -2.57 5.89
CA LEU A 34 -1.03 -2.44 7.33
C LEU A 34 -1.21 -3.83 7.93
N THR A 35 -1.06 -3.94 9.25
CA THR A 35 -1.33 -5.20 9.95
C THR A 35 -2.79 -5.63 9.75
N GLU A 36 -3.68 -4.65 9.74
CA GLU A 36 -5.12 -4.74 9.56
C GLU A 36 -5.53 -5.19 8.15
N THR A 37 -4.58 -5.24 7.20
CA THR A 37 -4.84 -5.58 5.78
C THR A 37 -4.01 -6.76 5.26
N SER A 38 -3.48 -7.58 6.18
CA SER A 38 -2.94 -8.93 5.90
C SER A 38 -1.98 -9.11 4.70
N PRO A 39 -0.77 -8.53 4.67
CA PRO A 39 -0.32 -7.23 5.18
C PRO A 39 -0.10 -6.21 4.04
N THR A 40 -0.42 -6.56 2.79
CA THR A 40 -0.07 -5.79 1.60
C THR A 40 -1.33 -5.42 0.85
N ILE A 41 -1.49 -4.14 0.53
CA ILE A 41 -2.61 -3.62 -0.26
C ILE A 41 -2.18 -3.21 -1.66
N SER A 42 -0.92 -2.78 -1.83
CA SER A 42 -0.38 -2.32 -3.10
C SER A 42 1.09 -2.70 -3.26
N ARG A 43 1.52 -2.81 -4.51
CA ARG A 43 2.92 -3.11 -4.84
C ARG A 43 3.32 -2.50 -6.16
N THR A 44 4.56 -2.04 -6.25
CA THR A 44 5.08 -1.41 -7.46
C THR A 44 5.34 -2.43 -8.57
N GLN A 45 5.12 -1.98 -9.81
CA GLN A 45 5.40 -2.73 -11.03
C GLN A 45 6.57 -2.10 -11.79
N TYR A 46 7.62 -1.72 -11.06
CA TYR A 46 8.76 -1.03 -11.63
C TYR A 46 9.45 -1.81 -12.75
N THR A 47 9.84 -1.09 -13.79
CA THR A 47 10.77 -1.56 -14.81
C THR A 47 12.20 -1.15 -14.45
N LYS A 48 13.17 -1.89 -14.99
CA LYS A 48 14.60 -1.59 -14.77
C LYS A 48 14.92 -0.20 -15.31
N GLY A 49 15.51 0.65 -14.46
CA GLY A 49 15.85 2.04 -14.81
C GLY A 49 14.75 3.07 -14.53
N SER A 50 13.58 2.67 -14.05
CA SER A 50 12.56 3.63 -13.57
C SER A 50 13.06 4.38 -12.33
N ASN A 51 12.85 5.70 -12.31
CA ASN A 51 13.13 6.58 -11.17
C ASN A 51 11.87 6.93 -10.37
N GLU A 52 10.74 6.30 -10.67
CA GLU A 52 9.50 6.53 -9.94
C GLU A 52 9.60 6.03 -8.49
N ILE A 53 9.01 6.78 -7.56
CA ILE A 53 8.86 6.41 -6.16
C ILE A 53 7.37 6.49 -5.80
N ASN A 54 6.78 5.34 -5.49
CA ASN A 54 5.37 5.18 -5.16
C ASN A 54 5.15 3.82 -4.47
N ILE A 55 3.90 3.50 -4.12
CA ILE A 55 3.50 2.22 -3.53
C ILE A 55 2.85 1.28 -4.57
N GLY A 56 2.63 1.76 -5.79
CA GLY A 56 2.06 1.03 -6.90
C GLY A 56 0.53 0.88 -6.84
N PRO A 57 -0.05 0.18 -7.83
CA PRO A 57 -1.49 -0.09 -7.86
C PRO A 57 -1.90 -1.10 -6.77
N PRO A 58 -3.21 -1.16 -6.45
CA PRO A 58 -3.77 -2.20 -5.59
C PRO A 58 -3.42 -3.62 -6.09
N ILE A 59 -3.27 -4.55 -5.16
CA ILE A 59 -3.16 -5.97 -5.50
C ILE A 59 -4.52 -6.54 -5.92
N SER A 60 -4.51 -7.72 -6.54
CA SER A 60 -5.75 -8.36 -7.00
C SER A 60 -6.74 -8.58 -5.85
N GLY A 61 -8.00 -8.17 -6.06
CA GLY A 61 -9.06 -8.30 -5.07
C GLY A 61 -9.08 -7.21 -4.00
N VAL A 62 -8.16 -6.24 -4.06
CA VAL A 62 -8.12 -5.08 -3.16
C VAL A 62 -8.57 -3.83 -3.91
N GLU A 63 -9.45 -3.08 -3.29
CA GLU A 63 -9.93 -1.77 -3.72
C GLU A 63 -9.30 -0.69 -2.84
N ILE A 64 -8.90 0.42 -3.46
CA ILE A 64 -8.38 1.60 -2.75
C ILE A 64 -9.14 2.82 -3.27
N LYS A 65 -9.62 3.67 -2.37
CA LYS A 65 -10.16 5.00 -2.67
C LYS A 65 -9.45 6.07 -1.85
N ILE A 66 -9.37 7.29 -2.36
CA ILE A 66 -8.80 8.45 -1.65
C ILE A 66 -9.93 9.42 -1.34
N VAL A 67 -10.20 9.67 -0.07
CA VAL A 67 -11.33 10.51 0.36
C VAL A 67 -10.88 11.82 1.00
N GLY A 68 -11.66 12.88 0.78
CA GLY A 68 -11.51 14.16 1.44
C GLY A 68 -12.08 14.15 2.85
N THR A 69 -11.92 15.25 3.58
CA THR A 69 -12.48 15.42 4.93
C THR A 69 -14.02 15.43 4.96
N ASP A 70 -14.65 15.57 3.81
CA ASP A 70 -16.10 15.53 3.62
C ASP A 70 -16.64 14.12 3.33
N GLY A 71 -15.75 13.11 3.27
CA GLY A 71 -16.09 11.71 3.02
C GLY A 71 -16.27 11.34 1.55
N HIS A 72 -16.08 12.27 0.61
CA HIS A 72 -16.19 12.00 -0.83
C HIS A 72 -14.82 11.72 -1.44
N GLU A 73 -14.79 11.00 -2.56
CA GLU A 73 -13.56 10.81 -3.32
C GLU A 73 -13.01 12.14 -3.84
N VAL A 74 -11.70 12.32 -3.71
CA VAL A 74 -11.01 13.50 -4.22
C VAL A 74 -10.69 13.36 -5.70
N GLU A 75 -10.45 14.48 -6.39
CA GLU A 75 -9.94 14.46 -7.76
C GLU A 75 -8.53 13.83 -7.83
N ASP A 76 -8.25 13.13 -8.93
CA ASP A 76 -6.94 12.53 -9.18
C ASP A 76 -5.79 13.51 -8.96
N GLY A 77 -4.83 13.11 -8.11
CA GLY A 77 -3.66 13.91 -7.74
C GLY A 77 -3.86 14.82 -6.53
N SER A 78 -5.09 14.93 -6.01
CA SER A 78 -5.35 15.64 -4.76
C SER A 78 -5.03 14.75 -3.54
N PRO A 79 -4.52 15.34 -2.44
CA PRO A 79 -4.29 14.59 -1.21
C PRO A 79 -5.62 14.25 -0.50
N GLY A 80 -5.66 13.10 0.16
CA GLY A 80 -6.77 12.64 0.98
C GLY A 80 -6.40 11.42 1.81
N GLU A 81 -7.39 10.86 2.52
CA GLU A 81 -7.25 9.64 3.31
C GLU A 81 -7.39 8.40 2.43
N LEU A 82 -6.50 7.42 2.62
CA LEU A 82 -6.49 6.17 1.87
C LEU A 82 -7.34 5.13 2.59
N LEU A 83 -8.42 4.71 1.93
CA LEU A 83 -9.36 3.71 2.41
C LEU A 83 -9.23 2.41 1.61
N VAL A 84 -9.35 1.26 2.28
CA VAL A 84 -9.01 -0.06 1.71
C VAL A 84 -10.12 -1.05 1.94
N ARG A 85 -10.65 -1.62 0.86
CA ARG A 85 -11.61 -2.72 0.95
C ARG A 85 -11.08 -3.97 0.27
N GLY A 86 -11.30 -5.12 0.88
CA GLY A 86 -10.94 -6.39 0.27
C GLY A 86 -10.99 -7.57 1.23
N PRO A 87 -10.77 -8.79 0.73
CA PRO A 87 -10.80 -10.01 1.54
C PRO A 87 -9.62 -10.11 2.53
N ASN A 88 -8.66 -9.20 2.43
CA ASN A 88 -7.47 -9.10 3.27
C ASN A 88 -7.66 -8.17 4.49
N VAL A 89 -8.75 -7.40 4.53
CA VAL A 89 -9.11 -6.58 5.69
C VAL A 89 -9.44 -7.51 6.87
N MET A 90 -8.92 -7.17 8.03
CA MET A 90 -9.12 -7.93 9.26
C MET A 90 -10.61 -8.02 9.63
N LEU A 91 -10.95 -8.98 10.49
CA LEU A 91 -12.30 -9.06 11.07
C LEU A 91 -12.56 -7.97 12.14
N GLY A 92 -11.50 -7.33 12.63
CA GLY A 92 -11.55 -6.34 13.70
C GLY A 92 -10.54 -6.58 14.80
N TYR A 93 -10.47 -5.62 15.71
CA TYR A 93 -9.65 -5.72 16.91
C TYR A 93 -10.30 -6.65 17.94
N TYR A 94 -9.53 -7.62 18.44
CA TYR A 94 -10.03 -8.63 19.35
C TYR A 94 -10.62 -8.03 20.63
N GLY A 95 -11.90 -8.32 20.90
CA GLY A 95 -12.61 -7.84 22.08
C GLY A 95 -12.87 -6.33 22.09
N GLN A 96 -12.67 -5.63 20.97
CA GLN A 96 -12.83 -4.18 20.86
C GLN A 96 -13.79 -3.80 19.71
N PRO A 97 -15.11 -4.04 19.88
CA PRO A 97 -16.09 -3.78 18.82
C PRO A 97 -16.21 -2.29 18.47
N GLU A 98 -16.09 -1.38 19.45
CA GLU A 98 -16.15 0.07 19.19
C GLU A 98 -14.96 0.56 18.36
N LEU A 99 -13.73 0.09 18.67
CA LEU A 99 -12.55 0.42 17.88
C LEU A 99 -12.64 -0.18 16.47
N THR A 100 -13.20 -1.38 16.36
CA THR A 100 -13.45 -2.03 15.06
C THR A 100 -14.41 -1.20 14.22
N ALA A 101 -15.56 -0.79 14.77
CA ALA A 101 -16.54 0.04 14.07
C ALA A 101 -16.03 1.45 13.74
N GLY A 102 -15.06 1.97 14.51
CA GLY A 102 -14.39 3.24 14.21
C GLY A 102 -13.26 3.13 13.18
N THR A 103 -12.88 1.91 12.79
CA THR A 103 -11.79 1.66 11.82
C THR A 103 -12.30 1.09 10.51
N ILE A 104 -13.31 0.22 10.58
CA ILE A 104 -13.92 -0.43 9.41
C ILE A 104 -15.33 0.13 9.23
N ASP A 105 -15.57 0.77 8.08
CA ASP A 105 -16.87 1.37 7.78
C ASP A 105 -17.94 0.33 7.36
N GLU A 106 -19.18 0.76 7.19
CA GLU A 106 -20.30 -0.12 6.81
C GLU A 106 -20.10 -0.75 5.42
N ASP A 107 -19.29 -0.13 4.55
CA ASP A 107 -18.95 -0.63 3.23
C ASP A 107 -17.71 -1.56 3.26
N GLY A 108 -17.04 -1.69 4.40
CA GLY A 108 -15.90 -2.56 4.64
C GLY A 108 -14.53 -1.95 4.27
N HIS A 109 -14.42 -0.61 4.25
CA HIS A 109 -13.14 0.10 4.06
C HIS A 109 -12.35 0.29 5.34
#